data_AF-A0A368F427-F1
#
_entry.id   AF-A0A368F427-F1
#
_cell.length_a   1.000
_cell.length_b   1.000
_cell.length_c   1.000
_cell.angle_alpha   90.00
_cell.angle_beta   90.00
_cell.angle_gamma   90.00
#
_symmetry.space_group_name_H-M   'P 1'
#
loop_
_entity.id
_entity.type
_entity.pdbx_description
1 polymer ?
#
loop_
_entity_poly.entity_id
_entity_poly.type
_entity_poly.pdbx_seq_one_letter_code
_entity_poly.pdbx_strand_id
1 'polypeptide(L)'
;MIIKYSESHLMLYPYHLSDIIVRELRVTPFNYYINIITDMIQSEKSYDSLPNFTAADAVRLLGIGRNQYIDLMNQNRSNRKFLRRNRPLREILPQKPAKLVVEPWWIICAGSILEADIKVLTEDERRIVDCLLDEGPQAAGFLPIPVVNSLLDRGLIYIDVPVVESDYVYVAPLDGFVMNRVSNDYLENLLYKIFVAIDDQTTVKEMAEMLHIDFHLVANAISIFCRLGFARKRVTGMETARLHYSWAQVISIPNSPTQEDMVTSVSGDLGELSASLASPLVDDDDEEQTAQLNNISAKETTSSQPSSDVPSSGSRTAFLFDSSLAAFLMMGNLSTSLKVNHFAEGEAQRYSEHAIALLDILRSLRKGREVDMLRGESLLSLDTQSLIRVLAKS
;
A
#
# COMPACT_ATOMS: atom_id res chain seq x y z
N MET A 1 -8.57 -24.02 10.11
CA MET A 1 -9.86 -23.32 10.31
C MET A 1 -9.73 -21.86 9.89
N ILE A 2 -8.67 -21.15 10.31
CA ILE A 2 -8.45 -19.73 9.98
C ILE A 2 -8.15 -19.46 8.49
N ILE A 3 -7.19 -20.17 7.86
CA ILE A 3 -6.86 -19.95 6.43
C ILE A 3 -8.07 -20.15 5.53
N LYS A 4 -8.78 -21.28 5.67
CA LYS A 4 -9.98 -21.56 4.88
C LYS A 4 -11.10 -20.52 5.09
N TYR A 5 -11.21 -19.98 6.30
CA TYR A 5 -12.15 -18.90 6.59
C TYR A 5 -11.73 -17.61 5.87
N SER A 6 -10.45 -17.24 5.95
CA SER A 6 -9.91 -16.07 5.25
C SER A 6 -10.05 -16.19 3.73
N GLU A 7 -9.77 -17.37 3.16
CA GLU A 7 -9.98 -17.66 1.73
C GLU A 7 -11.46 -17.51 1.33
N SER A 8 -12.38 -18.08 2.11
CA SER A 8 -13.82 -18.02 1.77
C SER A 8 -14.44 -16.64 1.89
N HIS A 9 -13.84 -15.77 2.72
CA HIS A 9 -14.23 -14.37 2.91
C HIS A 9 -13.38 -13.38 2.09
N LEU A 10 -12.52 -13.88 1.19
CA LEU A 10 -11.70 -13.06 0.28
C LEU A 10 -10.76 -12.08 1.01
N MET A 11 -10.30 -12.45 2.21
CA MET A 11 -9.45 -11.59 3.03
C MET A 11 -8.02 -11.52 2.49
N LEU A 12 -7.33 -10.41 2.80
CA LEU A 12 -5.90 -10.26 2.55
C LEU A 12 -5.12 -11.40 3.25
N TYR A 13 -4.03 -11.87 2.63
CA TYR A 13 -3.17 -12.86 3.26
C TYR A 13 -2.64 -12.32 4.60
N PRO A 14 -2.78 -13.07 5.71
CA PRO A 14 -2.41 -12.58 7.04
C PRO A 14 -0.89 -12.65 7.24
N TYR A 15 -0.15 -11.68 6.68
CA TYR A 15 1.32 -11.65 6.71
C TYR A 15 1.93 -11.69 8.11
N HIS A 16 1.24 -11.14 9.12
CA HIS A 16 1.66 -11.18 10.53
C HIS A 16 1.69 -12.61 11.12
N LEU A 17 1.10 -13.59 10.43
CA LEU A 17 1.12 -15.01 10.78
C LEU A 17 1.96 -15.85 9.81
N SER A 18 2.81 -15.23 8.98
CA SER A 18 3.58 -15.95 7.94
C SER A 18 4.48 -17.02 8.52
N ASP A 19 5.03 -16.80 9.71
CA ASP A 19 5.84 -17.77 10.44
C ASP A 19 5.06 -19.06 10.72
N ILE A 20 3.81 -18.97 11.14
CA ILE A 20 2.96 -20.13 11.38
C ILE A 20 2.45 -20.71 10.05
N ILE A 21 1.96 -19.86 9.16
CA ILE A 21 1.26 -20.30 7.94
C ILE A 21 2.22 -20.92 6.93
N VAL A 22 3.39 -20.32 6.72
CA VAL A 22 4.38 -20.85 5.78
C VAL A 22 5.15 -22.01 6.42
N ARG A 23 5.60 -21.88 7.68
CA ARG A 23 6.45 -22.90 8.31
C ARG A 23 5.68 -24.14 8.76
N GLU A 24 4.55 -23.96 9.41
CA GLU A 24 3.78 -25.06 10.01
C GLU A 24 2.71 -25.61 9.05
N LEU A 25 2.06 -24.74 8.27
CA LEU A 25 0.96 -25.14 7.39
C LEU A 25 1.37 -25.30 5.92
N ARG A 26 2.60 -24.90 5.56
CA ARG A 26 3.14 -24.96 4.19
C ARG A 26 2.24 -24.27 3.15
N VAL A 27 1.58 -23.18 3.55
CA VAL A 27 0.75 -22.35 2.66
C VAL A 27 1.48 -21.05 2.36
N THR A 28 1.97 -20.90 1.13
CA THR A 28 2.57 -19.64 0.68
C THR A 28 1.48 -18.61 0.33
N PRO A 29 1.79 -17.30 0.36
CA PRO A 29 0.88 -16.27 -0.15
C PRO A 29 0.41 -16.57 -1.58
N PHE A 30 1.32 -17.04 -2.43
CA PHE A 30 0.99 -17.45 -3.80
C PHE A 30 -0.10 -18.54 -3.83
N ASN A 31 0.08 -19.63 -3.07
CA ASN A 31 -0.88 -20.73 -3.02
C ASN A 31 -2.24 -20.26 -2.45
N TYR A 32 -2.22 -19.38 -1.44
CA TYR A 32 -3.42 -18.80 -0.87
C TYR A 32 -4.25 -18.04 -1.92
N TYR A 33 -3.62 -17.14 -2.68
CA TYR A 33 -4.33 -16.39 -3.72
C TYR A 33 -4.73 -17.26 -4.92
N ILE A 34 -3.94 -18.28 -5.28
CA ILE A 34 -4.34 -19.27 -6.29
C ILE A 34 -5.62 -19.98 -5.86
N ASN A 35 -5.76 -20.36 -4.60
CA ASN A 35 -6.98 -20.99 -4.08
C ASN A 35 -8.18 -20.03 -4.16
N ILE A 36 -8.01 -18.77 -3.72
CA ILE A 36 -9.06 -17.74 -3.80
C ILE A 36 -9.53 -17.56 -5.25
N ILE A 37 -8.62 -17.33 -6.19
CA ILE A 37 -8.97 -17.12 -7.60
C ILE A 37 -9.62 -18.38 -8.22
N THR A 38 -9.13 -19.57 -7.84
CA THR A 38 -9.72 -20.85 -8.27
C THR A 38 -11.18 -20.94 -7.85
N ASP A 39 -11.47 -20.70 -6.56
CA ASP A 39 -12.81 -20.78 -6.00
C ASP A 39 -13.74 -19.70 -6.57
N MET A 40 -13.23 -18.48 -6.77
CA MET A 40 -13.97 -17.40 -7.42
C MET A 40 -14.38 -17.76 -8.86
N ILE A 41 -13.46 -18.29 -9.67
CA ILE A 41 -13.76 -18.71 -11.05
C ILE A 41 -14.76 -19.87 -11.07
N GLN A 42 -14.63 -20.83 -10.15
CA GLN A 42 -15.53 -21.97 -10.07
C GLN A 42 -16.94 -21.58 -9.65
N SER A 43 -17.06 -20.61 -8.73
CA SER A 43 -18.33 -20.05 -8.24
C SER A 43 -18.86 -18.89 -9.08
N GLU A 44 -18.19 -18.54 -10.18
CA GLU A 44 -18.53 -17.43 -11.06
C GLU A 44 -18.69 -16.07 -10.34
N LYS A 45 -17.92 -15.84 -9.27
CA LYS A 45 -17.89 -14.55 -8.56
C LYS A 45 -17.21 -13.48 -9.40
N SER A 46 -17.68 -12.22 -9.27
CA SER A 46 -17.04 -11.06 -9.90
C SER A 46 -15.68 -10.77 -9.24
N TYR A 47 -14.71 -10.32 -10.04
CA TYR A 47 -13.43 -9.82 -9.52
C TYR A 47 -13.62 -8.66 -8.53
N ASP A 48 -14.64 -7.84 -8.76
CA ASP A 48 -14.97 -6.66 -7.95
C ASP A 48 -15.44 -7.02 -6.52
N SER A 49 -15.54 -8.32 -6.19
CA SER A 49 -15.78 -8.81 -4.82
C SER A 49 -14.52 -8.90 -3.95
N LEU A 50 -13.33 -8.83 -4.56
CA LEU A 50 -12.08 -8.77 -3.79
C LEU A 50 -11.93 -7.38 -3.13
N PRO A 51 -11.58 -7.31 -1.83
CA PRO A 51 -11.10 -6.09 -1.20
C PRO A 51 -9.89 -5.50 -1.95
N ASN A 52 -9.62 -4.20 -1.83
CA ASN A 52 -8.64 -3.50 -2.67
C ASN A 52 -7.21 -3.95 -2.36
N PHE A 53 -6.87 -4.06 -1.08
CA PHE A 53 -5.54 -4.55 -0.70
C PHE A 53 -5.37 -6.03 -1.07
N THR A 54 -6.43 -6.84 -0.94
CA THR A 54 -6.44 -8.24 -1.41
C THR A 54 -6.19 -8.32 -2.91
N ALA A 55 -6.89 -7.49 -3.70
CA ALA A 55 -6.76 -7.46 -5.15
C ALA A 55 -5.38 -6.95 -5.59
N ALA A 56 -4.85 -5.92 -4.95
CA ALA A 56 -3.51 -5.42 -5.20
C ALA A 56 -2.45 -6.49 -4.95
N ASP A 57 -2.61 -7.26 -3.87
CA ASP A 57 -1.68 -8.33 -3.54
C ASP A 57 -1.79 -9.53 -4.49
N ALA A 58 -3.01 -9.88 -4.92
CA ALA A 58 -3.25 -10.90 -5.93
C ALA A 58 -2.62 -10.51 -7.28
N VAL A 59 -2.70 -9.25 -7.69
CA VAL A 59 -2.01 -8.74 -8.89
C VAL A 59 -0.50 -8.86 -8.71
N ARG A 60 0.04 -8.43 -7.56
CA ARG A 60 1.48 -8.48 -7.28
C ARG A 60 2.04 -9.91 -7.31
N LEU A 61 1.31 -10.88 -6.77
CA LEU A 61 1.79 -12.27 -6.63
C LEU A 61 1.43 -13.16 -7.81
N LEU A 62 0.27 -12.95 -8.45
CA LEU A 62 -0.22 -13.82 -9.53
C LEU A 62 -0.11 -13.17 -10.93
N GLY A 63 0.00 -11.85 -11.00
CA GLY A 63 -0.15 -11.11 -12.25
C GLY A 63 -1.58 -11.09 -12.79
N ILE A 64 -2.57 -11.40 -11.95
CA ILE A 64 -3.98 -11.46 -12.33
C ILE A 64 -4.70 -10.21 -11.84
N GLY A 65 -4.85 -9.23 -12.72
CA GLY A 65 -5.77 -8.12 -12.52
C GLY A 65 -7.17 -8.43 -13.04
N ARG A 66 -8.06 -7.43 -12.96
CA ARG A 66 -9.47 -7.55 -13.37
C ARG A 66 -9.64 -8.10 -14.79
N ASN A 67 -8.89 -7.55 -15.75
CA ASN A 67 -8.98 -7.97 -17.15
C ASN A 67 -8.46 -9.39 -17.35
N GLN A 68 -7.31 -9.72 -16.75
CA GLN A 68 -6.76 -11.08 -16.79
C GLN A 68 -7.72 -12.10 -16.16
N TYR A 69 -8.39 -11.74 -15.06
CA TYR A 69 -9.40 -12.57 -14.43
C TYR A 69 -10.61 -12.81 -15.35
N ILE A 70 -11.13 -11.76 -15.99
CA ILE A 70 -12.25 -11.87 -16.94
C ILE A 70 -11.87 -12.80 -18.10
N ASP A 71 -10.66 -12.67 -18.63
CA ASP A 71 -10.15 -13.53 -19.69
C ASP A 71 -10.06 -15.00 -19.25
N LEU A 72 -9.52 -15.26 -18.04
CA LEU A 72 -9.46 -16.60 -17.46
C LEU A 72 -10.86 -17.21 -17.27
N MET A 73 -11.81 -16.40 -16.78
CA MET A 73 -13.20 -16.83 -16.58
C MET A 73 -13.89 -17.17 -17.91
N ASN A 74 -13.64 -16.38 -18.97
CA ASN A 74 -14.14 -16.63 -20.32
C ASN A 74 -13.52 -17.89 -20.95
N GLN A 75 -12.21 -18.10 -20.75
CA GLN A 75 -11.52 -19.31 -21.20
C GLN A 75 -12.07 -20.56 -20.49
N ASN A 76 -12.29 -20.48 -19.17
CA ASN A 76 -12.86 -21.58 -18.39
C ASN A 76 -14.30 -21.94 -18.84
N ARG A 77 -15.14 -20.94 -19.09
CA ARG A 77 -16.49 -21.13 -19.66
C ARG A 77 -16.46 -21.76 -21.05
N SER A 78 -15.49 -21.39 -21.88
CA SER A 78 -15.31 -21.93 -23.23
C SER A 78 -14.80 -23.37 -23.22
N ASN A 79 -13.88 -23.71 -22.31
CA ASN A 79 -13.36 -25.07 -22.14
C ASN A 79 -14.47 -26.06 -21.74
N ARG A 80 -15.44 -25.65 -20.91
CA ARG A 80 -16.59 -26.50 -20.56
C ARG A 80 -17.50 -26.84 -21.76
N LYS A 81 -17.46 -26.05 -22.85
CA LYS A 81 -18.34 -26.24 -24.02
C LYS A 81 -17.77 -27.22 -25.06
N PHE A 82 -16.47 -27.48 -25.06
CA PHE A 82 -15.84 -28.40 -26.01
C PHE A 82 -15.57 -29.76 -25.35
N LEU A 83 -16.42 -30.74 -25.68
CA LEU A 83 -16.48 -32.11 -25.14
C LEU A 83 -15.20 -32.98 -25.24
N ARG A 84 -14.04 -32.44 -25.65
CA ARG A 84 -12.81 -33.21 -25.89
C ARG A 84 -11.53 -32.68 -25.24
N ARG A 85 -11.55 -31.54 -24.54
CA ARG A 85 -10.39 -31.05 -23.76
C ARG A 85 -10.85 -30.28 -22.51
N ASN A 86 -11.23 -31.00 -21.46
CA ASN A 86 -11.30 -30.41 -20.13
C ASN A 86 -9.87 -30.20 -19.62
N ARG A 87 -9.24 -29.06 -19.96
CA ARG A 87 -8.04 -28.63 -19.23
C ARG A 87 -8.46 -28.24 -17.81
N PRO A 88 -7.90 -28.84 -16.76
CA PRO A 88 -8.19 -28.43 -15.39
C PRO A 88 -7.85 -26.94 -15.21
N LEU A 89 -8.62 -26.23 -14.39
CA LEU A 89 -8.41 -24.79 -14.12
C LEU A 89 -6.97 -24.50 -13.67
N ARG A 90 -6.35 -25.45 -12.96
CA ARG A 90 -4.95 -25.38 -12.58
C ARG A 90 -3.99 -25.22 -13.76
N GLU A 91 -4.28 -25.72 -14.97
CA GLU A 91 -3.41 -25.56 -16.14
C GLU A 91 -3.45 -24.16 -16.77
N ILE A 92 -4.53 -23.41 -16.56
CA ILE A 92 -4.66 -22.04 -17.10
C ILE A 92 -4.23 -20.98 -16.08
N LEU A 93 -4.16 -21.33 -14.80
CA LEU A 93 -3.66 -20.46 -13.75
C LEU A 93 -2.12 -20.41 -13.72
N PRO A 94 -1.53 -19.33 -13.21
CA PRO A 94 -0.09 -19.24 -12.99
C PRO A 94 0.43 -20.43 -12.16
N GLN A 95 1.54 -21.03 -12.58
CA GLN A 95 2.20 -22.12 -11.84
C GLN A 95 3.31 -21.61 -10.91
N LYS A 96 3.75 -20.38 -11.11
CA LYS A 96 4.79 -19.72 -10.33
C LYS A 96 4.34 -18.31 -9.99
N PRO A 97 4.84 -17.74 -8.89
CA PRO A 97 4.64 -16.32 -8.60
C PRO A 97 5.06 -15.44 -9.77
N ALA A 98 4.36 -14.32 -9.93
CA ALA A 98 4.86 -13.22 -10.75
C ALA A 98 6.21 -12.74 -10.19
N LYS A 99 7.03 -12.11 -11.03
CA LYS A 99 8.37 -11.66 -10.66
C LYS A 99 8.29 -10.71 -9.46
N LEU A 100 8.66 -11.21 -8.29
CA LEU A 100 8.60 -10.44 -7.05
C LEU A 100 9.75 -9.43 -6.98
N VAL A 101 9.42 -8.19 -6.64
CA VAL A 101 10.41 -7.19 -6.25
C VAL A 101 10.76 -7.43 -4.78
N VAL A 102 12.03 -7.71 -4.50
CA VAL A 102 12.57 -7.89 -3.14
C VAL A 102 13.49 -6.71 -2.86
N GLU A 103 13.32 -6.04 -1.72
CA GLU A 103 14.24 -4.98 -1.32
C GLU A 103 15.36 -5.52 -0.41
N PRO A 104 16.57 -4.93 -0.44
CA PRO A 104 17.73 -5.45 0.29
C PRO A 104 17.53 -5.57 1.80
N TRP A 105 16.73 -4.70 2.40
CA TRP A 105 16.51 -4.64 3.85
C TRP A 105 15.43 -5.61 4.33
N TRP A 106 14.73 -6.27 3.41
CA TRP A 106 13.74 -7.29 3.78
C TRP A 106 14.44 -8.52 4.37
N ILE A 107 13.74 -9.23 5.24
CA ILE A 107 14.28 -10.36 5.98
C ILE A 107 13.80 -11.65 5.33
N ILE A 108 14.74 -12.53 4.99
CA ILE A 108 14.47 -13.85 4.46
C ILE A 108 14.41 -14.83 5.62
N CYS A 109 13.30 -15.57 5.69
CA CYS A 109 13.02 -16.56 6.73
C CYS A 109 12.89 -17.95 6.10
N ALA A 110 13.34 -18.99 6.81
CA ALA A 110 13.13 -20.37 6.41
C ALA A 110 11.63 -20.74 6.46
N GLY A 111 11.10 -21.29 5.38
CA GLY A 111 9.74 -21.83 5.33
C GLY A 111 9.66 -23.27 5.84
N SER A 112 8.67 -24.02 5.37
CA SER A 112 8.55 -25.45 5.65
C SER A 112 9.43 -26.25 4.69
N ILE A 113 10.62 -26.65 5.13
CA ILE A 113 11.59 -27.38 4.30
C ILE A 113 11.59 -28.86 4.71
N LEU A 114 11.26 -29.75 3.76
CA LEU A 114 11.24 -31.20 3.97
C LEU A 114 12.48 -31.87 3.38
N GLU A 115 12.77 -33.10 3.82
CA GLU A 115 13.92 -33.88 3.33
C GLU A 115 13.91 -34.05 1.80
N ALA A 116 12.72 -34.20 1.20
CA ALA A 116 12.56 -34.28 -0.25
C ALA A 116 12.96 -32.98 -0.96
N ASP A 117 12.72 -31.83 -0.35
CA ASP A 117 13.09 -30.52 -0.91
C ASP A 117 14.62 -30.38 -0.94
N ILE A 118 15.31 -30.81 0.13
CA ILE A 118 16.77 -30.74 0.29
C ILE A 118 17.50 -31.55 -0.78
N LYS A 119 16.94 -32.70 -1.18
CA LYS A 119 17.53 -33.61 -2.19
C LYS A 119 17.63 -32.99 -3.58
N VAL A 120 16.78 -32.01 -3.89
CA VAL A 120 16.71 -31.37 -5.21
C VAL A 120 17.20 -29.91 -5.20
N LEU A 121 17.78 -29.44 -4.08
CA LEU A 121 18.47 -28.15 -4.04
C LEU A 121 19.77 -28.18 -4.84
N THR A 122 20.04 -27.09 -5.53
CA THR A 122 21.39 -26.77 -6.00
C THR A 122 22.33 -26.50 -4.82
N GLU A 123 23.64 -26.52 -5.04
CA GLU A 123 24.61 -26.26 -3.98
C GLU A 123 24.45 -24.87 -3.37
N ASP A 124 24.20 -23.85 -4.19
CA ASP A 124 23.99 -22.46 -3.73
C ASP A 124 22.67 -22.31 -2.94
N GLU A 125 21.58 -22.94 -3.40
CA GLU A 125 20.31 -22.97 -2.67
C GLU A 125 20.47 -23.66 -1.31
N ARG A 126 21.19 -24.78 -1.26
CA ARG A 126 21.45 -25.52 -0.03
C ARG A 126 22.22 -24.68 0.98
N ARG A 127 23.27 -23.97 0.55
CA ARG A 127 24.06 -23.10 1.45
C ARG A 127 23.17 -22.03 2.12
N ILE A 128 22.25 -21.42 1.38
CA ILE A 128 21.33 -20.43 1.95
C ILE A 128 20.35 -21.09 2.90
N VAL A 129 19.77 -22.24 2.52
CA VAL A 129 18.85 -22.98 3.40
C VAL A 129 19.54 -23.38 4.71
N ASP A 130 20.75 -23.93 4.65
CA ASP A 130 21.50 -24.33 5.84
C ASP A 130 21.79 -23.10 6.73
N CYS A 131 22.24 -21.98 6.14
CA CYS A 131 22.44 -20.73 6.86
C CYS A 131 21.16 -20.22 7.54
N LEU A 132 20.00 -20.26 6.88
CA LEU A 132 18.73 -19.84 7.47
C LEU A 132 18.26 -20.74 8.61
N LEU A 133 18.58 -22.04 8.56
CA LEU A 133 18.23 -23.01 9.60
C LEU A 133 19.17 -22.93 10.81
N ASP A 134 20.46 -22.69 10.58
CA ASP A 134 21.49 -22.69 11.61
C ASP A 134 21.64 -21.31 12.29
N GLU A 135 21.66 -20.23 11.50
CA GLU A 135 21.92 -18.86 11.96
C GLU A 135 20.63 -18.02 12.10
N GLY A 136 19.53 -18.49 11.52
CA GLY A 136 18.24 -17.80 11.54
C GLY A 136 18.04 -16.82 10.38
N PRO A 137 17.01 -15.96 10.45
CA PRO A 137 16.64 -15.06 9.36
C PRO A 137 17.76 -14.09 8.94
N GLN A 138 17.89 -13.87 7.63
CA GLN A 138 18.97 -13.06 7.05
C GLN A 138 18.40 -11.92 6.20
N ALA A 139 19.07 -10.76 6.19
CA ALA A 139 18.66 -9.68 5.29
C ALA A 139 18.94 -10.06 3.82
N ALA A 140 17.96 -9.84 2.94
CA ALA A 140 18.01 -10.22 1.53
C ALA A 140 19.21 -9.62 0.80
N GLY A 141 19.63 -8.42 1.19
CA GLY A 141 20.75 -7.69 0.61
C GLY A 141 22.11 -8.39 0.74
N PHE A 142 22.27 -9.30 1.70
CA PHE A 142 23.50 -10.10 1.85
C PHE A 142 23.46 -11.42 1.08
N LEU A 143 22.30 -11.79 0.53
CA LEU A 143 22.10 -13.03 -0.18
C LEU A 143 22.12 -12.82 -1.71
N PRO A 144 22.53 -13.84 -2.50
CA PRO A 144 22.42 -13.81 -3.95
C PRO A 144 20.96 -13.72 -4.41
N ILE A 145 20.56 -12.61 -5.04
CA ILE A 145 19.17 -12.37 -5.48
C ILE A 145 18.60 -13.46 -6.41
N PRO A 146 19.36 -14.09 -7.34
CA PRO A 146 18.79 -15.15 -8.17
C PRO A 146 18.44 -16.40 -7.35
N VAL A 147 19.23 -16.71 -6.32
CA VAL A 147 19.00 -17.86 -5.44
C VAL A 147 17.82 -17.60 -4.51
N VAL A 148 17.72 -16.38 -3.95
CA VAL A 148 16.55 -15.93 -3.18
C VAL A 148 15.27 -16.08 -4.00
N ASN A 149 15.25 -15.58 -5.23
CA ASN A 149 14.08 -15.71 -6.11
C ASN A 149 13.75 -17.17 -6.42
N SER A 150 14.76 -18.02 -6.69
CA SER A 150 14.54 -19.46 -6.91
C SER A 150 13.90 -20.15 -5.70
N LEU A 151 14.38 -19.85 -4.50
CA LEU A 151 13.85 -20.41 -3.26
C LEU A 151 12.43 -19.91 -2.94
N LEU A 152 12.13 -18.64 -3.24
CA LEU A 152 10.78 -18.05 -3.11
C LEU A 152 9.79 -18.69 -4.09
N ASP A 153 10.18 -18.86 -5.36
CA ASP A 153 9.37 -19.53 -6.39
C ASP A 153 9.00 -20.96 -5.99
N ARG A 154 9.89 -21.62 -5.25
CA ARG A 154 9.69 -22.98 -4.73
C ARG A 154 8.94 -23.02 -3.39
N GLY A 155 8.69 -21.86 -2.77
CA GLY A 155 8.02 -21.75 -1.48
C GLY A 155 8.82 -22.29 -0.30
N LEU A 156 10.15 -22.37 -0.43
CA LEU A 156 11.04 -22.90 0.62
C LEU A 156 11.46 -21.84 1.64
N ILE A 157 11.34 -20.57 1.26
CA ILE A 157 11.57 -19.41 2.12
C ILE A 157 10.38 -18.47 2.01
N TYR A 158 10.24 -17.58 2.98
CA TYR A 158 9.31 -16.45 2.92
C TYR A 158 10.01 -15.17 3.34
N ILE A 159 9.34 -14.05 3.07
CA ILE A 159 9.86 -12.72 3.36
C ILE A 159 9.11 -12.14 4.55
N ASP A 160 9.86 -11.67 5.54
CA ASP A 160 9.42 -10.70 6.53
C ASP A 160 9.85 -9.27 6.15
N VAL A 161 9.00 -8.29 6.43
CA VAL A 161 9.24 -6.87 6.13
C VAL A 161 9.16 -6.12 7.45
N PRO A 162 10.30 -5.90 8.14
CA PRO A 162 10.32 -5.45 9.51
C PRO A 162 10.00 -3.96 9.63
N VAL A 163 9.11 -3.61 10.55
CA VAL A 163 8.77 -2.22 10.87
C VAL A 163 8.98 -2.00 12.36
N VAL A 164 9.76 -0.98 12.71
CA VAL A 164 10.06 -0.62 14.11
C VAL A 164 9.52 0.76 14.47
N GLU A 165 9.39 1.04 15.77
CA GLU A 165 8.81 2.28 16.31
C GLU A 165 9.43 3.56 15.73
N SER A 166 10.75 3.58 15.52
CA SER A 166 11.51 4.75 15.05
C SER A 166 11.53 4.92 13.54
N ASP A 167 10.84 4.06 12.78
CA ASP A 167 10.86 4.15 11.32
C ASP A 167 10.08 5.36 10.83
N TYR A 168 10.63 6.02 9.81
CA TYR A 168 9.93 7.02 9.00
C TYR A 168 9.54 6.36 7.67
N VAL A 169 8.28 6.53 7.30
CA VAL A 169 7.72 5.98 6.06
C VAL A 169 7.01 7.06 5.28
N TYR A 170 6.95 6.92 3.97
CA TYR A 170 6.23 7.86 3.12
C TYR A 170 5.47 7.11 2.03
N VAL A 171 4.36 7.68 1.56
CA VAL A 171 3.54 7.10 0.50
C VAL A 171 4.31 7.21 -0.83
N ALA A 172 4.45 6.09 -1.53
CA ALA A 172 5.00 6.05 -2.88
C ALA A 172 3.91 6.39 -3.92
N PRO A 173 4.29 6.78 -5.15
CA PRO A 173 3.30 7.00 -6.21
C PRO A 173 2.40 5.77 -6.41
N LEU A 174 1.08 5.99 -6.45
CA LEU A 174 0.07 4.93 -6.59
C LEU A 174 -0.07 4.46 -8.06
N ASP A 175 1.04 4.05 -8.68
CA ASP A 175 1.00 3.49 -10.02
C ASP A 175 0.28 2.14 -10.01
N GLY A 176 -0.83 2.03 -10.75
CA GLY A 176 -1.58 0.78 -10.88
C GLY A 176 -2.45 0.40 -9.68
N PHE A 177 -2.86 1.38 -8.85
CA PHE A 177 -3.75 1.13 -7.70
C PHE A 177 -5.04 0.43 -8.13
N VAL A 178 -5.36 -0.68 -7.46
CA VAL A 178 -6.57 -1.44 -7.72
C VAL A 178 -7.70 -0.88 -6.87
N MET A 179 -8.80 -0.56 -7.52
CA MET A 179 -9.98 0.02 -6.91
C MET A 179 -11.22 -0.77 -7.31
N ASN A 180 -11.54 -1.71 -6.45
CA ASN A 180 -12.79 -2.43 -6.36
C ASN A 180 -13.69 -1.77 -5.31
N ARG A 181 -14.90 -2.31 -5.20
CA ARG A 181 -15.93 -1.88 -4.27
C ARG A 181 -15.48 -2.06 -2.82
N VAL A 182 -15.79 -1.10 -1.96
CA VAL A 182 -15.41 -1.16 -0.54
C VAL A 182 -16.14 -2.31 0.14
N SER A 183 -15.37 -3.33 0.54
CA SER A 183 -15.83 -4.43 1.36
C SER A 183 -15.97 -3.98 2.82
N ASN A 184 -16.98 -4.47 3.54
CA ASN A 184 -17.13 -4.24 4.98
C ASN A 184 -16.13 -5.07 5.82
N ASP A 185 -14.87 -5.14 5.40
CA ASP A 185 -13.79 -5.84 6.09
C ASP A 185 -13.09 -4.87 7.05
N TYR A 186 -12.99 -5.27 8.32
CA TYR A 186 -12.31 -4.49 9.35
C TYR A 186 -10.85 -4.20 8.99
N LEU A 187 -10.15 -5.18 8.42
CA LEU A 187 -8.74 -5.02 8.06
C LEU A 187 -8.57 -3.99 6.93
N GLU A 188 -9.41 -4.06 5.90
CA GLU A 188 -9.44 -3.11 4.79
C GLU A 188 -9.63 -1.67 5.30
N ASN A 189 -10.61 -1.46 6.19
CA ASN A 189 -10.89 -0.16 6.80
C ASN A 189 -9.73 0.34 7.67
N LEU A 190 -9.11 -0.54 8.44
CA LEU A 190 -7.91 -0.23 9.24
C LEU A 190 -6.74 0.20 8.34
N LEU A 191 -6.51 -0.53 7.24
CA LEU A 191 -5.48 -0.19 6.27
C LEU A 191 -5.77 1.18 5.65
N TYR A 192 -7.00 1.50 5.27
CA TYR A 192 -7.33 2.84 4.80
C TYR A 192 -7.05 3.93 5.83
N LYS A 193 -7.46 3.73 7.09
CA LYS A 193 -7.23 4.69 8.16
C LYS A 193 -5.74 4.98 8.35
N ILE A 194 -4.89 3.95 8.33
CA ILE A 194 -3.44 4.10 8.47
C ILE A 194 -2.83 4.70 7.21
N PHE A 195 -3.26 4.25 6.03
CA PHE A 195 -2.73 4.71 4.74
C PHE A 195 -2.81 6.22 4.58
N VAL A 196 -3.95 6.83 4.96
CA VAL A 196 -4.11 8.29 4.87
C VAL A 196 -3.44 9.05 6.02
N ALA A 197 -3.01 8.36 7.07
CA ALA A 197 -2.25 8.95 8.18
C ALA A 197 -0.74 8.95 7.94
N ILE A 198 -0.25 8.28 6.88
CA ILE A 198 1.17 8.25 6.55
C ILE A 198 1.62 9.64 6.08
N ASP A 199 2.59 10.20 6.80
CA ASP A 199 3.35 11.38 6.40
C ASP A 199 4.86 11.14 6.59
N ASP A 200 5.69 11.95 5.93
CA ASP A 200 7.15 11.74 5.87
C ASP A 200 7.93 12.33 7.08
N GLN A 201 7.22 12.93 8.04
CA GLN A 201 7.76 13.58 9.23
C GLN A 201 7.38 12.90 10.55
N THR A 202 6.46 11.95 10.55
CA THR A 202 6.07 11.17 11.74
C THR A 202 6.72 9.79 11.75
N THR A 203 7.09 9.34 12.94
CA THR A 203 7.50 7.96 13.16
C THR A 203 6.28 7.03 13.22
N VAL A 204 6.49 5.75 12.95
CA VAL A 204 5.43 4.72 13.09
C VAL A 204 4.81 4.73 14.51
N LYS A 205 5.63 4.98 15.54
CA LYS A 205 5.15 5.12 16.92
C LYS A 205 4.21 6.32 17.10
N GLU A 206 4.63 7.50 16.67
CA GLU A 206 3.83 8.73 16.79
C GLU A 206 2.52 8.60 16.02
N MET A 207 2.54 7.94 14.86
CA MET A 207 1.34 7.62 14.08
C MET A 207 0.38 6.70 14.85
N ALA A 208 0.89 5.65 15.50
CA ALA A 208 0.07 4.75 16.33
C ALA A 208 -0.58 5.49 17.50
N GLU A 209 0.18 6.35 18.17
CA GLU A 209 -0.33 7.21 19.25
C GLU A 209 -1.40 8.19 18.76
N MET A 210 -1.18 8.83 17.61
CA MET A 210 -2.12 9.78 17.00
C MET A 210 -3.45 9.13 16.58
N LEU A 211 -3.39 7.90 16.06
CA LEU A 211 -4.57 7.18 15.60
C LEU A 211 -5.31 6.42 16.71
N HIS A 212 -4.71 6.35 17.90
CA HIS A 212 -5.12 5.50 19.02
C HIS A 212 -5.28 4.02 18.60
N ILE A 213 -4.29 3.52 17.86
CA ILE A 213 -4.22 2.13 17.37
C ILE A 213 -2.99 1.47 17.98
N ASP A 214 -3.08 0.20 18.32
CA ASP A 214 -1.94 -0.57 18.80
C ASP A 214 -0.77 -0.52 17.81
N PHE A 215 0.44 -0.31 18.33
CA PHE A 215 1.65 -0.18 17.52
C PHE A 215 1.86 -1.39 16.60
N HIS A 216 1.60 -2.62 17.04
CA HIS A 216 1.79 -3.80 16.21
C HIS A 216 0.81 -3.85 15.04
N LEU A 217 -0.42 -3.37 15.21
CA LEU A 217 -1.37 -3.24 14.10
C LEU A 217 -0.90 -2.22 13.05
N VAL A 218 -0.37 -1.07 13.51
CA VAL A 218 0.19 -0.05 12.60
C VAL A 218 1.43 -0.59 11.89
N ALA A 219 2.36 -1.21 12.62
CA ALA A 219 3.56 -1.82 12.06
C ALA A 219 3.22 -2.90 11.01
N ASN A 220 2.21 -3.72 11.26
CA ASN A 220 1.72 -4.73 10.31
C ASN A 220 1.13 -4.09 9.04
N ALA A 221 0.36 -3.03 9.18
CA ALA A 221 -0.19 -2.28 8.04
C ALA A 221 0.92 -1.66 7.19
N ILE A 222 1.90 -1.00 7.83
CA ILE A 222 3.06 -0.43 7.13
C ILE A 222 3.87 -1.52 6.41
N SER A 223 4.06 -2.69 7.05
CA SER A 223 4.70 -3.85 6.43
C SER A 223 3.98 -4.28 5.15
N ILE A 224 2.64 -4.33 5.18
CA ILE A 224 1.79 -4.61 4.00
C ILE A 224 1.99 -3.53 2.93
N PHE A 225 1.94 -2.24 3.27
CA PHE A 225 2.13 -1.18 2.28
C PHE A 225 3.51 -1.20 1.63
N CYS A 226 4.56 -1.51 2.38
CA CYS A 226 5.90 -1.69 1.81
C CYS A 226 5.96 -2.88 0.84
N ARG A 227 5.29 -3.99 1.16
CA ARG A 227 5.20 -5.16 0.26
C ARG A 227 4.44 -4.85 -1.03
N LEU A 228 3.35 -4.09 -0.91
CA LEU A 228 2.50 -3.68 -2.03
C LEU A 228 3.12 -2.54 -2.85
N GLY A 229 4.20 -1.92 -2.36
CA GLY A 229 4.83 -0.78 -3.00
C GLY A 229 4.10 0.55 -2.79
N PHE A 230 3.13 0.61 -1.87
CA PHE A 230 2.37 1.81 -1.53
C PHE A 230 3.09 2.72 -0.54
N ALA A 231 3.99 2.16 0.28
CA ALA A 231 4.83 2.93 1.19
C ALA A 231 6.30 2.54 1.06
N ARG A 232 7.20 3.47 1.33
CA ARG A 232 8.63 3.24 1.37
C ARG A 232 9.20 3.68 2.70
N LYS A 233 10.15 2.89 3.21
CA LYS A 233 10.94 3.23 4.39
C LYS A 233 12.02 4.24 4.01
N ARG A 234 12.10 5.35 4.74
CA ARG A 234 13.01 6.47 4.44
C ARG A 234 14.47 6.09 4.68
N VAL A 235 14.74 5.39 5.78
CA VAL A 235 16.07 4.88 6.14
C VAL A 235 15.93 3.40 6.40
N THR A 236 16.53 2.60 5.53
CA THR A 236 16.45 1.14 5.52
C THR A 236 17.56 0.49 6.34
N GLY A 237 18.64 1.22 6.64
CA GLY A 237 19.85 0.70 7.28
C GLY A 237 20.79 0.00 6.29
N MET A 238 20.42 -0.10 5.01
CA MET A 238 21.21 -0.75 3.96
C MET A 238 21.99 0.23 3.09
N GLU A 239 21.88 1.54 3.32
CA GLU A 239 22.49 2.60 2.51
C GLU A 239 24.03 2.54 2.53
N THR A 240 24.61 2.06 3.63
CA THR A 240 26.07 1.92 3.81
C THR A 240 26.52 0.46 3.85
N ALA A 241 25.58 -0.49 3.73
CA ALA A 241 25.87 -1.90 3.78
C ALA A 241 26.59 -2.37 2.51
N ARG A 242 27.54 -3.29 2.66
CA ARG A 242 28.15 -4.00 1.53
C ARG A 242 27.21 -5.11 1.08
N LEU A 243 26.32 -4.78 0.15
CA LEU A 243 25.38 -5.72 -0.42
C LEU A 243 26.10 -6.75 -1.29
N HIS A 244 25.50 -7.93 -1.42
CA HIS A 244 26.00 -8.97 -2.30
C HIS A 244 26.05 -8.45 -3.76
N TYR A 245 27.09 -8.82 -4.52
CA TYR A 245 27.38 -8.22 -5.84
C TYR A 245 26.23 -8.34 -6.84
N SER A 246 25.36 -9.35 -6.69
CA SER A 246 24.17 -9.54 -7.52
C SER A 246 23.16 -8.39 -7.42
N TRP A 247 23.21 -7.60 -6.35
CA TRP A 247 22.35 -6.42 -6.15
C TRP A 247 22.84 -5.20 -6.94
N ALA A 248 24.08 -5.20 -7.44
CA ALA A 248 24.61 -4.07 -8.20
C ALA A 248 23.78 -3.78 -9.46
N GLN A 249 23.24 -4.80 -10.13
CA GLN A 249 22.40 -4.62 -11.32
C GLN A 249 20.99 -4.09 -10.99
N VAL A 250 20.54 -4.25 -9.75
CA VAL A 250 19.21 -3.82 -9.28
C VAL A 250 19.26 -2.39 -8.74
N ILE A 251 20.41 -1.97 -8.19
CA ILE A 251 20.60 -0.66 -7.55
C ILE A 251 21.13 0.40 -8.53
N SER A 252 21.75 -0.01 -9.65
CA SER A 252 22.41 0.92 -10.59
C SER A 252 21.49 1.72 -11.52
N ILE A 253 20.18 1.84 -11.25
CA ILE A 253 19.27 2.70 -12.04
C ILE A 253 18.13 3.27 -11.16
N PRO A 254 18.21 4.52 -10.68
CA PRO A 254 17.07 5.41 -10.66
C PRO A 254 17.19 6.33 -11.90
N ASN A 255 17.11 5.75 -13.10
CA ASN A 255 16.90 6.57 -14.28
C ASN A 255 15.48 7.10 -14.19
N SER A 256 15.39 8.42 -14.26
CA SER A 256 14.22 9.18 -14.71
C SER A 256 13.30 8.33 -15.60
N PRO A 257 11.97 8.32 -15.35
CA PRO A 257 11.06 7.47 -16.09
C PRO A 257 11.13 7.80 -17.58
N THR A 258 11.73 6.91 -18.36
CA THR A 258 11.59 6.89 -19.81
C THR A 258 10.21 6.34 -20.15
N GLN A 259 9.49 7.14 -20.94
CA GLN A 259 8.25 6.77 -21.63
C GLN A 259 8.37 5.37 -22.23
N GLU A 260 7.31 4.59 -22.10
CA GLU A 260 7.04 3.27 -22.70
C GLU A 260 6.89 2.19 -21.63
N ASP A 261 5.79 2.27 -20.88
CA ASP A 261 4.98 1.10 -20.48
C ASP A 261 3.82 1.56 -19.57
N MET A 262 2.78 2.19 -20.14
CA MET A 262 1.52 2.42 -19.42
C MET A 262 0.32 2.50 -20.38
N VAL A 263 -0.51 1.45 -20.35
CA VAL A 263 -1.96 1.55 -20.62
C VAL A 263 -2.69 0.49 -19.79
N THR A 264 -3.28 0.92 -18.67
CA THR A 264 -4.47 0.27 -18.12
C THR A 264 -5.42 1.37 -17.65
N SER A 265 -6.56 1.48 -18.33
CA SER A 265 -7.62 2.43 -18.06
C SER A 265 -8.28 2.16 -16.71
N VAL A 266 -8.36 3.19 -15.86
CA VAL A 266 -9.22 3.20 -14.67
C VAL A 266 -10.67 3.33 -15.15
N SER A 267 -11.48 2.32 -14.87
CA SER A 267 -12.94 2.38 -15.02
C SER A 267 -13.55 1.90 -13.70
N GLY A 268 -13.49 2.77 -12.71
CA GLY A 268 -14.12 2.60 -11.39
C GLY A 268 -14.81 3.90 -11.01
N ASP A 269 -16.00 3.78 -10.44
CA ASP A 269 -16.87 4.91 -10.08
C ASP A 269 -16.25 5.72 -8.92
N LEU A 270 -15.78 6.92 -9.23
CA LEU A 270 -15.02 7.81 -8.35
C LEU A 270 -15.80 8.27 -7.11
N GLY A 271 -17.14 8.14 -7.12
CA GLY A 271 -17.99 8.52 -5.99
C GLY A 271 -17.87 7.60 -4.77
N GLU A 272 -17.54 6.31 -4.96
CA GLU A 272 -17.56 5.31 -3.88
C GLU A 272 -16.36 5.45 -2.93
N LEU A 273 -15.22 5.96 -3.44
CA LEU A 273 -14.04 6.31 -2.63
C LEU A 273 -14.28 7.47 -1.67
N SER A 274 -14.89 8.55 -2.17
CA SER A 274 -15.19 9.75 -1.40
C SER A 274 -16.16 9.40 -0.26
N ALA A 275 -17.20 8.62 -0.55
CA ALA A 275 -18.17 8.16 0.45
C ALA A 275 -17.54 7.29 1.56
N SER A 276 -16.58 6.45 1.20
CA SER A 276 -15.90 5.57 2.15
C SER A 276 -14.88 6.32 3.02
N LEU A 277 -14.28 7.39 2.51
CA LEU A 277 -13.36 8.25 3.27
C LEU A 277 -14.09 9.33 4.09
N ALA A 278 -15.30 9.71 3.69
CA ALA A 278 -16.11 10.75 4.32
C ALA A 278 -17.09 10.22 5.39
N SER A 279 -17.14 8.91 5.64
CA SER A 279 -18.03 8.35 6.66
C SER A 279 -17.49 8.65 8.07
N PRO A 280 -18.20 9.44 8.89
CA PRO A 280 -17.82 9.65 10.28
C PRO A 280 -18.10 8.36 11.05
N LEU A 281 -17.09 7.83 11.73
CA LEU A 281 -17.26 6.80 12.75
C LEU A 281 -18.05 7.42 13.91
N VAL A 282 -19.38 7.31 13.87
CA VAL A 282 -20.22 7.47 15.04
C VAL A 282 -20.28 6.12 15.75
N ASP A 283 -19.52 6.01 16.85
CA ASP A 283 -19.88 5.11 17.93
C ASP A 283 -21.24 5.57 18.46
N ASP A 284 -22.17 4.63 18.48
CA ASP A 284 -23.52 4.77 19.00
C ASP A 284 -23.43 4.70 20.53
N ASP A 285 -23.35 5.85 21.19
CA ASP A 285 -23.88 6.09 22.53
C ASP A 285 -23.73 7.59 22.90
N ASP A 286 -24.78 8.13 23.53
CA ASP A 286 -24.96 9.46 24.11
C ASP A 286 -25.49 10.59 23.18
N GLU A 287 -26.83 10.59 23.06
CA GLU A 287 -27.63 11.78 22.81
C GLU A 287 -27.43 12.84 23.92
N GLU A 288 -27.30 14.11 23.49
CA GLU A 288 -27.48 15.38 24.23
C GLU A 288 -26.21 16.25 24.37
N GLN A 289 -25.99 17.14 23.39
CA GLN A 289 -25.80 18.59 23.57
C GLN A 289 -25.30 19.25 22.27
N THR A 290 -26.17 19.42 21.28
CA THR A 290 -25.92 20.30 20.14
C THR A 290 -26.82 21.53 20.22
N ALA A 291 -26.43 22.49 21.06
CA ALA A 291 -26.92 23.86 20.96
C ALA A 291 -25.98 24.81 21.70
N GLN A 292 -24.94 25.27 21.00
CA GLN A 292 -24.39 26.63 21.06
C GLN A 292 -22.97 26.63 20.49
N LEU A 293 -22.75 27.41 19.43
CA LEU A 293 -21.57 28.26 19.15
C LEU A 293 -21.51 28.62 17.64
N ASN A 294 -22.55 29.31 17.16
CA ASN A 294 -22.43 30.20 16.01
C ASN A 294 -22.09 31.58 16.54
N ASN A 295 -20.82 32.01 16.40
CA ASN A 295 -20.37 33.40 16.18
C ASN A 295 -18.94 33.59 16.69
N ILE A 296 -17.94 33.53 15.80
CA ILE A 296 -16.76 34.38 15.93
C ILE A 296 -16.47 34.99 14.56
N SER A 297 -17.05 36.17 14.36
CA SER A 297 -16.70 37.09 13.28
C SER A 297 -15.36 37.75 13.64
N ALA A 298 -14.43 37.73 12.69
CA ALA A 298 -13.14 38.40 12.79
C ALA A 298 -13.35 39.91 12.97
N LYS A 299 -12.82 40.46 14.07
CA LYS A 299 -12.74 41.91 14.26
C LYS A 299 -11.27 42.33 14.23
N GLU A 300 -10.90 42.97 13.14
CA GLU A 300 -9.66 43.73 12.99
C GLU A 300 -9.60 44.80 14.10
N THR A 301 -8.48 44.90 14.80
CA THR A 301 -8.13 46.09 15.57
C THR A 301 -6.63 46.30 15.48
N THR A 302 -6.26 47.37 14.77
CA THR A 302 -4.93 47.92 14.66
C THR A 302 -4.51 48.56 15.98
N SER A 303 -3.28 48.32 16.41
CA SER A 303 -2.56 49.14 17.38
C SER A 303 -1.06 49.01 17.13
N SER A 304 -0.40 50.16 17.04
CA SER A 304 0.96 50.39 16.54
C SER A 304 2.01 50.56 17.65
N GLN A 305 3.26 50.18 17.32
CA GLN A 305 4.59 50.58 17.86
C GLN A 305 5.30 49.66 18.90
N PRO A 306 6.65 49.69 19.06
CA PRO A 306 7.64 49.09 18.12
C PRO A 306 8.80 48.29 18.80
N SER A 307 9.54 47.56 17.94
CA SER A 307 10.97 47.15 18.01
C SER A 307 11.50 46.21 19.11
N SER A 308 11.88 44.99 18.72
CA SER A 308 13.25 44.47 18.85
C SER A 308 13.46 43.24 17.94
N ASP A 309 14.56 43.26 17.17
CA ASP A 309 14.93 42.35 16.10
C ASP A 309 15.03 40.86 16.48
N VAL A 310 14.30 40.01 15.73
CA VAL A 310 14.62 38.60 15.48
C VAL A 310 14.27 38.36 14.00
N PRO A 311 15.12 37.75 13.16
CA PRO A 311 14.78 37.51 11.76
C PRO A 311 13.53 36.62 11.69
N SER A 312 12.46 37.19 11.15
CA SER A 312 11.13 36.61 11.12
C SER A 312 11.11 35.27 10.39
N SER A 313 10.61 34.25 11.08
CA SER A 313 10.07 33.02 10.53
C SER A 313 9.30 33.31 9.23
N GLY A 314 9.66 32.63 8.14
CA GLY A 314 8.88 32.68 6.92
C GLY A 314 7.41 32.39 7.22
N SER A 315 6.49 33.19 6.68
CA SER A 315 5.06 32.91 6.77
C SER A 315 4.80 31.56 6.09
N ARG A 316 4.59 30.53 6.90
CA ARG A 316 4.12 29.23 6.44
C ARG A 316 2.63 29.33 6.12
N THR A 317 2.21 28.64 5.08
CA THR A 317 0.82 28.68 4.58
C THR A 317 0.31 27.27 4.52
N ALA A 318 -0.68 26.93 5.34
CA ALA A 318 -1.31 25.62 5.30
C ALA A 318 -2.48 25.59 4.30
N PHE A 319 -2.52 24.58 3.44
CA PHE A 319 -3.64 24.29 2.56
C PHE A 319 -4.50 23.18 3.18
N LEU A 320 -5.75 23.50 3.51
CA LEU A 320 -6.69 22.54 4.07
C LEU A 320 -7.46 21.83 2.97
N PHE A 321 -7.49 20.49 3.00
CA PHE A 321 -8.21 19.69 2.01
C PHE A 321 -9.02 18.56 2.64
N ASP A 322 -10.06 18.11 1.93
CA ASP A 322 -10.94 17.02 2.36
C ASP A 322 -10.39 15.65 1.95
N SER A 323 -11.00 14.58 2.48
CA SER A 323 -10.74 13.19 2.10
C SER A 323 -10.80 12.94 0.59
N SER A 324 -11.75 13.59 -0.08
CA SER A 324 -11.97 13.42 -1.52
C SER A 324 -10.77 13.93 -2.31
N LEU A 325 -10.32 15.17 -2.06
CA LEU A 325 -9.14 15.74 -2.70
C LEU A 325 -7.86 14.95 -2.35
N ALA A 326 -7.78 14.38 -1.14
CA ALA A 326 -6.70 13.48 -0.73
C ALA A 326 -6.60 12.26 -1.65
N ALA A 327 -7.71 11.55 -1.85
CA ALA A 327 -7.78 10.39 -2.74
C ALA A 327 -7.39 10.75 -4.17
N PHE A 328 -7.85 11.91 -4.66
CA PHE A 328 -7.52 12.39 -6.01
C PHE A 328 -6.05 12.76 -6.17
N LEU A 329 -5.43 13.42 -5.19
CA LEU A 329 -4.01 13.77 -5.20
C LEU A 329 -3.12 12.52 -5.06
N MET A 330 -3.59 11.49 -4.35
CA MET A 330 -2.88 10.23 -4.21
C MET A 330 -2.96 9.36 -5.48
N MET A 331 -4.09 9.33 -6.20
CA MET A 331 -4.23 8.65 -7.50
C MET A 331 -3.59 9.42 -8.67
N GLY A 332 -3.70 10.74 -8.65
CA GLY A 332 -3.13 11.64 -9.64
C GLY A 332 -1.71 12.03 -9.21
N ASN A 333 -0.74 11.17 -9.46
CA ASN A 333 0.66 11.44 -9.20
C ASN A 333 1.02 12.87 -9.66
N LEU A 334 1.40 13.74 -8.71
CA LEU A 334 2.06 15.03 -8.95
C LEU A 334 3.47 14.87 -9.56
N SER A 335 3.75 13.74 -10.21
CA SER A 335 4.91 13.58 -11.07
C SER A 335 4.88 14.64 -12.16
N THR A 336 6.07 15.01 -12.59
CA THR A 336 6.39 16.04 -13.58
C THR A 336 5.75 15.85 -14.97
N SER A 337 4.83 14.89 -15.13
CA SER A 337 4.16 14.58 -16.38
C SER A 337 2.78 13.97 -16.16
N LEU A 338 1.83 14.76 -15.65
CA LEU A 338 0.41 14.58 -15.97
C LEU A 338 0.23 14.80 -17.48
N LYS A 339 0.56 13.81 -18.30
CA LYS A 339 0.05 13.76 -19.68
C LYS A 339 -1.38 13.26 -19.58
N VAL A 340 -2.32 14.19 -19.48
CA VAL A 340 -3.73 13.92 -19.71
C VAL A 340 -3.86 13.36 -21.12
N ASN A 341 -4.00 12.04 -21.23
CA ASN A 341 -4.55 11.45 -22.43
C ASN A 341 -5.93 12.07 -22.60
N HIS A 342 -6.15 12.80 -23.69
CA HIS A 342 -7.40 13.50 -24.04
C HIS A 342 -8.59 12.54 -24.30
N PHE A 343 -8.58 11.35 -23.68
CA PHE A 343 -9.51 10.25 -23.89
C PHE A 343 -10.39 9.96 -22.65
N ALA A 344 -10.27 10.74 -21.57
CA ALA A 344 -11.23 10.70 -20.47
C ALA A 344 -12.43 11.60 -20.82
N GLU A 345 -13.62 11.04 -20.99
CA GLU A 345 -14.86 11.79 -21.20
C GLU A 345 -15.64 11.95 -19.87
N GLY A 346 -16.37 13.07 -19.73
CA GLY A 346 -17.31 13.29 -18.63
C GLY A 346 -16.68 13.87 -17.36
N GLU A 347 -17.16 13.41 -16.20
CA GLU A 347 -16.77 14.00 -14.91
C GLU A 347 -15.28 13.79 -14.57
N ALA A 348 -14.69 12.67 -14.99
CA ALA A 348 -13.26 12.39 -14.82
C ALA A 348 -12.36 13.45 -15.47
N GLN A 349 -12.76 14.03 -16.61
CA GLN A 349 -12.02 15.12 -17.24
C GLN A 349 -12.07 16.39 -16.39
N ARG A 350 -13.26 16.79 -15.92
CA ARG A 350 -13.44 17.98 -15.07
C ARG A 350 -12.65 17.85 -13.76
N TYR A 351 -12.62 16.67 -13.16
CA TYR A 351 -11.82 16.43 -11.96
C TYR A 351 -10.30 16.49 -12.24
N SER A 352 -9.85 16.00 -13.40
CA SER A 352 -8.44 16.13 -13.81
C SER A 352 -8.02 17.59 -14.02
N GLU A 353 -8.90 18.42 -14.60
CA GLU A 353 -8.69 19.85 -14.80
C GLU A 353 -8.58 20.58 -13.46
N HIS A 354 -9.42 20.23 -12.48
CA HIS A 354 -9.35 20.78 -11.12
C HIS A 354 -8.06 20.39 -10.40
N ALA A 355 -7.60 19.14 -10.52
CA ALA A 355 -6.35 18.68 -9.92
C ALA A 355 -5.12 19.39 -10.52
N ILE A 356 -5.13 19.65 -11.84
CA ILE A 356 -4.07 20.42 -12.51
C ILE A 356 -4.07 21.88 -12.05
N ALA A 357 -5.24 22.51 -11.96
CA ALA A 357 -5.36 23.88 -11.47
C ALA A 357 -4.83 24.01 -10.03
N LEU A 358 -5.17 23.05 -9.16
CA LEU A 358 -4.64 22.99 -7.80
C LEU A 358 -3.11 22.82 -7.77
N LEU A 359 -2.57 21.93 -8.61
CA LEU A 359 -1.13 21.72 -8.71
C LEU A 359 -0.39 22.99 -9.13
N ASP A 360 -0.90 23.72 -10.11
CA ASP A 360 -0.30 24.97 -10.57
C ASP A 360 -0.36 26.06 -9.50
N ILE A 361 -1.46 26.12 -8.74
CA ILE A 361 -1.59 27.00 -7.56
C ILE A 361 -0.55 26.62 -6.50
N LEU A 362 -0.43 25.34 -6.15
CA LEU A 362 0.54 24.86 -5.15
C LEU A 362 1.99 25.12 -5.58
N ARG A 363 2.31 24.91 -6.87
CA ARG A 363 3.64 25.23 -7.44
C ARG A 363 3.92 26.73 -7.41
N SER A 364 2.92 27.56 -7.68
CA SER A 364 3.04 29.02 -7.59
C SER A 364 3.29 29.47 -6.15
N LEU A 365 2.56 28.90 -5.18
CA LEU A 365 2.71 29.21 -3.76
C LEU A 365 4.06 28.74 -3.19
N ARG A 366 4.52 27.54 -3.59
CA ARG A 366 5.81 26.97 -3.15
C ARG A 366 7.04 27.70 -3.69
N LYS A 367 6.89 28.54 -4.73
CA LYS A 367 8.00 29.39 -5.25
C LYS A 367 8.40 30.52 -4.31
N GLY A 368 7.65 30.80 -3.24
CA GLY A 368 7.97 31.88 -2.29
C GLY A 368 7.74 31.57 -0.81
N ARG A 369 7.16 30.41 -0.45
CA ARG A 369 6.83 30.02 0.94
C ARG A 369 6.87 28.49 1.12
N GLU A 370 7.10 28.05 2.35
CA GLU A 370 6.79 26.66 2.75
C GLU A 370 5.26 26.52 2.83
N VAL A 371 4.73 25.51 2.14
CA VAL A 371 3.30 25.22 2.06
C VAL A 371 3.06 23.82 2.58
N ASP A 372 2.37 23.74 3.71
CA ASP A 372 1.98 22.48 4.34
C ASP A 372 0.58 22.09 3.84
N MET A 373 0.37 20.80 3.59
CA MET A 373 -0.94 20.29 3.20
C MET A 373 -1.53 19.55 4.39
N LEU A 374 -2.62 20.07 4.94
CA LEU A 374 -3.29 19.50 6.11
C LEU A 374 -4.66 18.97 5.69
N ARG A 375 -4.96 17.72 6.06
CA ARG A 375 -6.30 17.16 5.87
C ARG A 375 -7.23 17.71 6.95
N GLY A 376 -8.36 18.28 6.54
CA GLY A 376 -9.34 18.89 7.45
C GLY A 376 -9.87 17.92 8.50
N GLU A 377 -10.15 16.67 8.09
CA GLU A 377 -10.65 15.62 8.98
C GLU A 377 -9.60 15.18 10.00
N SER A 378 -8.31 15.21 9.65
CA SER A 378 -7.21 14.93 10.57
C SER A 378 -7.04 15.99 11.65
N LEU A 379 -7.54 17.22 11.44
CA LEU A 379 -7.58 18.25 12.47
C LEU A 379 -8.77 18.06 13.43
N LEU A 380 -9.90 17.56 12.93
CA LEU A 380 -11.10 17.33 13.74
C LEU A 380 -10.94 16.15 14.71
N SER A 381 -10.06 15.20 14.41
CA SER A 381 -9.75 14.06 15.28
C SER A 381 -8.73 14.36 16.37
N LEU A 382 -8.11 15.55 16.38
CA LEU A 382 -7.08 15.92 17.36
C LEU A 382 -7.67 16.61 18.58
N ASP A 383 -7.12 16.31 19.76
CA ASP A 383 -7.43 17.07 20.97
C ASP A 383 -6.93 18.53 20.84
N THR A 384 -7.51 19.44 21.63
CA THR A 384 -7.25 20.88 21.52
C THR A 384 -5.76 21.24 21.69
N GLN A 385 -4.99 20.51 22.49
CA GLN A 385 -3.56 20.79 22.64
C GLN A 385 -2.74 20.32 21.43
N SER A 386 -3.09 19.17 20.86
CA SER A 386 -2.45 18.65 19.65
C SER A 386 -2.79 19.50 18.42
N LEU A 387 -4.03 19.98 18.30
CA LEU A 387 -4.45 20.93 17.26
C LEU A 387 -3.62 22.21 17.31
N ILE A 388 -3.45 22.79 18.51
CA ILE A 388 -2.62 24.00 18.69
C ILE A 388 -1.17 23.73 18.32
N ARG A 389 -0.61 22.54 18.63
CA ARG A 389 0.77 22.18 18.24
C ARG A 389 0.93 22.02 16.73
N VAL A 390 -0.05 21.42 16.05
CA VAL A 390 -0.03 21.28 14.58
C VAL A 390 -0.12 22.66 13.93
N LEU A 391 -1.09 23.48 14.36
CA LEU A 391 -1.31 24.84 13.85
C LEU A 391 -0.19 25.83 14.22
N ALA A 392 0.60 25.57 15.27
CA ALA A 392 1.76 26.38 15.62
C ALA A 392 3.06 25.94 14.92
N LYS A 393 3.08 24.73 14.33
CA LYS A 393 4.20 24.22 13.52
C LYS A 393 4.06 24.56 12.04
N SER A 394 2.83 24.54 11.53
CA SER A 394 2.43 25.06 10.21
C SER A 394 2.26 26.57 10.21
#